data_AF-A0A849Q199-F1
#
_entry.id   AF-A0A849Q199-F1
#
_cell.length_a   1.000
_cell.length_b   1.000
_cell.length_c   1.000
_cell.angle_alpha   90.00
_cell.angle_beta   90.00
_cell.angle_gamma   90.00
#
_symmetry.space_group_name_H-M   'P 1'
#
loop_
_entity.id
_entity.type
_entity.pdbx_description
1 polymer ?
#
loop_
_entity_poly.entity_id
_entity_poly.type
_entity_poly.pdbx_seq_one_letter_code
_entity_poly.pdbx_strand_id
1 'polypeptide(L)'
;MSNKVDDPVMERSVRLIRKSNNKMIDLIESSSKYAKLESIEDIDFKIIYIISILKNVIEDLGPHSRKKSIDVSLVFKGECHAYANPMVDTVFVNYLSNAIKYSP
;
A
#
# COMPACT_ATOMS: atom_id res chain seq x y z
N MET A 1 3.58 -17.80 44.30
CA MET A 1 4.21 -16.59 43.72
C MET A 1 4.05 -16.63 42.21
N SER A 2 3.15 -15.82 41.66
CA SER A 2 3.00 -15.65 40.21
C SER A 2 3.98 -14.54 39.80
N ASN A 3 5.09 -14.91 39.17
CA ASN A 3 6.00 -13.94 38.58
C ASN A 3 5.33 -13.38 37.32
N LYS A 4 4.67 -12.23 37.46
CA LYS A 4 4.34 -11.38 36.31
C LYS A 4 5.65 -10.94 35.68
N VAL A 5 5.96 -11.48 34.51
CA VAL A 5 7.03 -10.99 33.65
C VAL A 5 6.53 -9.71 32.97
N ASP A 6 6.45 -8.63 33.73
CA ASP A 6 6.40 -7.27 33.19
C ASP A 6 7.87 -6.82 33.03
N ASP A 7 8.60 -7.46 32.11
CA ASP A 7 9.98 -7.07 31.76
C ASP A 7 9.94 -6.13 30.53
N PRO A 8 10.18 -4.82 30.70
CA PRO A 8 10.19 -3.85 29.60
C PRO A 8 11.21 -4.19 28.50
N VAL A 9 12.27 -4.93 28.83
CA VAL A 9 13.29 -5.38 27.87
C VAL A 9 12.75 -6.48 26.97
N MET A 10 12.01 -7.44 27.55
CA MET A 10 11.35 -8.50 26.79
C MET A 10 10.31 -7.93 25.84
N GLU A 11 9.46 -7.01 26.33
CA GLU A 11 8.44 -6.35 25.51
C GLU A 11 9.06 -5.53 24.37
N ARG A 12 10.14 -4.78 24.64
CA ARG A 12 10.89 -4.04 23.62
C ARG A 12 11.50 -4.96 22.57
N SER A 13 12.06 -6.09 22.98
CA SER A 13 12.69 -7.06 22.08
C SER A 13 11.67 -7.69 21.13
N VAL A 14 10.52 -8.11 21.67
CA VAL A 14 9.41 -8.65 20.85
C VAL A 14 8.89 -7.60 19.86
N ARG A 15 8.72 -6.34 20.29
CA ARG A 15 8.32 -5.24 19.38
C ARG A 15 9.32 -5.02 18.24
N LEU A 16 10.63 -5.08 18.53
CA LEU A 16 11.68 -4.93 17.53
C LEU A 16 11.68 -6.09 16.52
N ILE A 17 11.57 -7.33 17.00
CA ILE A 17 11.46 -8.52 16.14
C ILE A 17 10.26 -8.39 15.20
N ARG A 18 9.08 -8.03 15.74
CA ARG A 18 7.88 -7.83 14.94
C ARG A 18 8.07 -6.74 13.87
N LYS A 19 8.70 -5.62 14.24
CA LYS A 19 9.00 -4.53 13.29
C LYS A 19 9.96 -4.99 12.18
N SER A 20 10.97 -5.79 12.51
CA SER A 20 11.90 -6.34 11.52
C SER A 20 11.22 -7.35 10.60
N ASN A 21 10.39 -8.25 11.13
CA ASN A 21 9.66 -9.22 10.31
C ASN A 21 8.71 -8.54 9.33
N ASN A 22 7.97 -7.51 9.77
CA ASN A 22 7.12 -6.73 8.87
C ASN A 22 7.92 -6.10 7.73
N LYS A 23 9.10 -5.51 8.03
CA LYS A 23 9.98 -4.98 6.99
C LYS A 23 10.48 -6.04 6.01
N MET A 24 10.77 -7.26 6.49
CA MET A 24 11.18 -8.36 5.62
C MET A 24 10.05 -8.79 4.68
N ILE A 25 8.82 -8.86 5.20
CA ILE A 25 7.62 -9.14 4.38
C ILE A 25 7.47 -8.08 3.29
N ASP A 26 7.53 -6.80 3.67
CA ASP A 26 7.44 -5.68 2.71
C ASP A 26 8.51 -5.77 1.59
N LEU A 27 9.74 -6.17 1.95
CA LEU A 27 10.83 -6.35 0.99
C LEU A 27 10.58 -7.52 0.03
N ILE A 28 10.10 -8.67 0.54
CA ILE A 28 9.80 -9.85 -0.28
C ILE A 28 8.68 -9.52 -1.28
N GLU A 29 7.61 -8.89 -0.80
CA GLU A 29 6.49 -8.48 -1.66
C GLU A 29 6.93 -7.48 -2.74
N SER A 30 7.77 -6.50 -2.37
CA SER A 30 8.30 -5.52 -3.32
C SER A 30 9.17 -6.19 -4.38
N SER A 31 10.11 -7.05 -3.98
CA SER A 31 10.98 -7.78 -4.92
C SER A 31 10.19 -8.69 -5.86
N SER A 32 9.13 -9.34 -5.37
CA SER A 32 8.25 -10.16 -6.20
C SER A 32 7.50 -9.33 -7.25
N LYS A 33 7.01 -8.14 -6.88
CA LYS A 33 6.39 -7.20 -7.82
C LYS A 33 7.37 -6.75 -8.90
N TYR A 34 8.62 -6.45 -8.53
CA TYR A 34 9.68 -6.10 -9.48
C TYR A 34 10.02 -7.26 -10.43
N ALA A 35 10.20 -8.47 -9.92
CA ALA A 35 10.49 -9.64 -10.74
C ALA A 35 9.35 -9.92 -11.74
N LYS A 36 8.09 -9.75 -11.31
CA LYS A 36 6.93 -9.87 -12.20
C LYS A 36 6.94 -8.81 -13.30
N LEU A 37 7.32 -7.56 -12.97
CA LEU A 37 7.43 -6.48 -13.95
C LEU A 37 8.51 -6.76 -15.00
N GLU A 38 9.68 -7.23 -14.58
CA GLU A 38 10.80 -7.60 -15.45
C GLU A 38 10.48 -8.80 -16.35
N SER A 39 9.64 -9.74 -15.90
CA SER A 39 9.24 -10.92 -16.67
C SER A 39 8.16 -10.67 -17.72
N ILE A 40 7.58 -9.46 -17.77
CA ILE A 40 6.55 -9.13 -18.77
C ILE A 40 7.25 -8.84 -20.09
N GLU A 41 7.32 -9.85 -20.96
CA GLU A 41 7.83 -9.69 -22.34
C GLU A 41 6.90 -8.83 -23.22
N ASP A 42 5.59 -8.82 -22.93
CA ASP A 42 4.57 -8.03 -23.62
C ASP A 42 3.73 -7.21 -22.63
N ILE A 43 3.91 -5.89 -22.63
CA ILE A 43 3.09 -4.97 -21.84
C ILE A 43 1.69 -4.92 -22.47
N ASP A 44 0.73 -5.66 -21.92
CA ASP A 44 -0.66 -5.61 -22.37
C ASP A 44 -1.30 -4.28 -21.98
N PHE A 45 -1.85 -3.57 -22.97
CA PHE A 45 -2.54 -2.30 -22.80
C PHE A 45 -4.00 -2.47 -23.16
N LYS A 46 -4.88 -1.92 -22.32
CA LYS A 46 -6.32 -1.88 -22.59
C LYS A 46 -6.91 -0.54 -22.21
N ILE A 47 -8.14 -0.31 -22.65
CA ILE A 47 -8.91 0.85 -22.19
C ILE A 47 -9.24 0.63 -20.72
N ILE A 48 -8.80 1.56 -19.88
CA ILE A 48 -8.96 1.55 -18.43
C ILE A 48 -9.76 2.76 -17.98
N TYR A 49 -10.74 2.51 -17.12
CA TYR A 49 -11.58 3.51 -16.47
C TYR A 49 -10.87 4.01 -15.20
N ILE A 50 -10.07 5.08 -15.32
CA ILE A 50 -9.18 5.57 -14.26
C ILE A 50 -9.93 5.92 -12.99
N ILE A 51 -11.12 6.53 -13.11
CA ILE A 51 -11.94 6.91 -11.97
C ILE A 51 -12.34 5.69 -11.13
N SER A 52 -12.68 4.58 -11.78
CA SER A 52 -13.05 3.34 -11.08
C SER A 52 -11.87 2.76 -10.31
N ILE A 53 -10.67 2.77 -10.90
CA ILE A 53 -9.45 2.36 -10.21
C ILE A 53 -9.18 3.24 -9.00
N LEU A 54 -9.23 4.56 -9.16
CA LEU A 54 -8.97 5.50 -8.05
C LEU A 54 -9.97 5.33 -6.91
N LYS A 55 -11.25 5.08 -7.21
CA LYS A 55 -12.27 4.78 -6.19
C LYS A 55 -11.91 3.52 -5.38
N ASN A 56 -11.55 2.44 -6.06
CA ASN A 56 -11.15 1.19 -5.40
C ASN A 56 -9.92 1.41 -4.51
N VAL A 57 -8.90 2.12 -5.02
CA VAL A 57 -7.68 2.42 -4.25
C VAL A 57 -7.97 3.26 -3.01
N ILE A 58 -8.87 4.24 -3.10
CA ILE A 58 -9.29 5.06 -1.95
C ILE A 58 -10.06 4.22 -0.94
N GLU A 59 -10.92 3.31 -1.39
CA GLU A 59 -11.66 2.39 -0.52
C GLU A 59 -10.73 1.44 0.23
N ASP A 60 -9.80 0.79 -0.49
CA ASP A 60 -8.82 -0.15 0.05
C ASP A 60 -7.90 0.50 1.11
N LEU A 61 -7.48 1.75 0.86
CA LEU A 61 -6.62 2.50 1.78
C LEU A 61 -7.40 3.32 2.82
N GLY A 62 -8.73 3.34 2.75
CA GLY A 62 -9.61 4.05 3.67
C GLY A 62 -9.38 3.74 5.16
N PRO A 63 -9.18 2.48 5.58
CA PRO A 63 -8.84 2.18 6.97
C PRO A 63 -7.53 2.84 7.43
N HIS A 64 -6.53 2.93 6.54
CA HIS A 64 -5.21 3.50 6.85
C HIS A 64 -5.27 5.03 6.97
N SER A 65 -6.00 5.70 6.08
CA SER A 65 -6.19 7.15 6.14
C SER A 65 -7.01 7.56 7.37
N ARG A 66 -8.13 6.86 7.67
CA ARG A 66 -8.96 7.12 8.86
C ARG A 66 -8.18 6.98 10.16
N LYS A 67 -7.30 5.98 10.28
CA LYS A 67 -6.44 5.79 11.46
C LYS A 67 -5.53 7.00 11.72
N LYS A 68 -5.18 7.75 10.67
CA LYS A 68 -4.35 8.96 10.74
C LYS A 68 -5.15 10.26 10.66
N SER A 69 -6.49 10.19 10.67
CA SER A 69 -7.37 11.36 10.47
C SER A 69 -7.07 12.16 9.20
N ILE A 70 -6.64 11.47 8.14
CA ILE A 70 -6.38 12.07 6.83
C ILE A 70 -7.65 11.98 5.99
N ASP A 71 -8.10 13.12 5.47
CA ASP A 71 -9.19 13.17 4.48
C ASP A 71 -8.66 12.92 3.07
N VAL A 72 -9.38 12.12 2.28
CA VAL A 72 -9.01 11.76 0.92
C VAL A 72 -10.19 12.05 -0.01
N SER A 73 -10.05 13.09 -0.82
CA SER A 73 -11.06 13.52 -1.78
C SER A 73 -10.64 13.20 -3.22
N LEU A 74 -11.55 12.68 -4.03
CA LEU A 74 -11.35 12.46 -5.46
C LEU A 74 -12.08 13.54 -6.27
N VAL A 75 -11.33 14.36 -7.02
CA VAL A 75 -11.86 15.43 -7.88
C VAL A 75 -11.57 15.11 -9.34
N PHE A 76 -12.60 15.07 -10.18
CA PHE A 76 -12.48 14.82 -11.61
C PHE A 76 -13.63 15.48 -12.37
N LYS A 77 -13.46 15.67 -13.69
CA LYS A 77 -14.49 16.18 -14.59
C LYS A 77 -14.71 15.21 -15.73
N GLY A 78 -15.95 14.74 -15.87
CA GLY A 78 -16.33 13.79 -16.93
C GLY A 78 -15.76 12.40 -16.72
N GLU A 79 -15.75 11.60 -17.76
CA GLU A 79 -15.11 10.29 -17.75
C GLU A 79 -13.61 10.41 -18.05
N CYS A 80 -12.80 9.59 -17.38
CA CYS A 80 -11.37 9.53 -17.59
C CYS A 80 -10.99 8.10 -17.96
N HIS A 81 -10.69 7.91 -19.25
CA HIS A 81 -10.22 6.64 -19.80
C HIS A 81 -8.79 6.78 -20.31
N ALA A 82 -8.00 5.74 -20.17
CA ALA A 82 -6.64 5.69 -20.71
C ALA A 82 -6.37 4.34 -21.37
N TYR A 83 -5.59 4.34 -22.45
CA TYR A 83 -4.98 3.12 -22.95
C TYR A 83 -3.71 2.86 -22.13
N ALA A 84 -3.85 2.03 -21.11
CA ALA A 84 -2.84 1.85 -20.07
C ALA A 84 -2.69 0.36 -19.71
N ASN A 85 -1.56 0.01 -19.10
CA ASN A 85 -1.36 -1.31 -18.54
C ASN A 85 -2.29 -1.50 -17.32
N PRO A 86 -2.97 -2.65 -17.18
CA PRO A 86 -3.84 -2.95 -16.04
C PRO A 86 -3.19 -2.77 -14.66
N MET A 87 -1.88 -2.92 -14.55
CA MET A 87 -1.09 -2.74 -13.33
C MET A 87 -0.93 -1.28 -12.90
N VAL A 88 -1.53 -0.33 -13.62
CA VAL A 88 -1.54 1.10 -13.21
C VAL A 88 -2.21 1.31 -11.85
N ASP A 89 -3.08 0.40 -11.42
CA ASP A 89 -3.65 0.36 -10.07
C ASP A 89 -2.57 0.36 -8.97
N THR A 90 -1.51 -0.43 -9.18
CA THR A 90 -0.39 -0.60 -8.24
C THR A 90 0.40 0.69 -8.08
N VAL A 91 0.49 1.50 -9.14
CA VAL A 91 1.09 2.83 -9.08
C VAL A 91 0.28 3.75 -8.19
N PHE A 92 -1.05 3.78 -8.35
CA PHE A 92 -1.92 4.60 -7.52
C PHE A 92 -1.93 4.16 -6.05
N VAL A 93 -1.93 2.84 -5.78
CA VAL A 93 -1.77 2.31 -4.41
C VAL A 93 -0.44 2.78 -3.80
N ASN A 94 0.65 2.71 -4.55
CA ASN A 94 1.95 3.16 -4.07
C ASN A 94 1.97 4.67 -3.77
N TYR A 95 1.35 5.49 -4.60
CA TYR A 95 1.27 6.93 -4.36
C TYR A 95 0.40 7.27 -3.15
N LEU A 96 -0.82 6.75 -3.05
CA LEU A 96 -1.71 7.07 -1.94
C LEU A 96 -1.20 6.50 -0.61
N SER A 97 -0.64 5.29 -0.60
CA SER A 97 -0.05 4.71 0.60
C SER A 97 1.16 5.53 1.10
N ASN A 98 2.01 6.00 0.19
CA ASN A 98 3.11 6.91 0.54
C ASN A 98 2.59 8.26 1.07
N ALA A 99 1.57 8.84 0.44
CA ALA A 99 0.95 10.07 0.93
C ALA A 99 0.40 9.88 2.36
N ILE A 100 -0.34 8.80 2.63
CA ILE A 100 -0.82 8.47 3.99
C ILE A 100 0.35 8.24 4.95
N LYS A 101 1.41 7.56 4.52
CA LYS A 101 2.57 7.24 5.36
C LYS A 101 3.32 8.48 5.81
N TYR A 102 3.53 9.42 4.89
CA TYR A 102 4.40 10.59 5.10
C TYR A 102 3.65 11.93 5.21
N SER A 103 2.31 11.93 5.22
CA SER A 103 1.51 13.11 5.53
C SER A 103 1.93 13.70 6.89
N PRO A 104 2.07 15.04 7.00
CA PRO A 104 2.48 15.74 8.24
C PRO A 104 1.57 15.47 9.45
#